data_AF-A0A2V9RD66-F1
#
_entry.id   AF-A0A2V9RD66-F1
#
_cell.length_a   1.000
_cell.length_b   1.000
_cell.length_c   1.000
_cell.angle_alpha   90.00
_cell.angle_beta   90.00
_cell.angle_gamma   90.00
#
_symmetry.space_group_name_H-M   'P 1'
#
loop_
_entity.id
_entity.type
_entity.pdbx_description
1 polymer ?
#
loop_
_entity_poly.entity_id
_entity_poly.type
_entity_poly.pdbx_seq_one_letter_code
_entity_poly.pdbx_strand_id
1 'polypeptide(L)'
;MSQAAPAITRPPSEVVRHTPVSQAPNGICYAISGETTVSENEIARMVSAVPDAAAAALQRKAYYFVPLTVNQGDETMIADRYDIALSDNAVCHRNLELGDSQCVFISTRLMDDKFSVAFEFFINVGHAVVDRAGVSQAFADLAWKQAEGGMKGETSLDAWEARKLATSSGPDSEKHKNEFLTAAFADAISIYLLSLYIDVDYYDLRERDYPLLAPTAMAERLRKVAELFPANPGFEFAVYYKRG
;
A
#
# COMPACT_ATOMS: atom_id res chain seq x y z
N MET A 1 15.13 10.12 37.42
CA MET A 1 14.39 10.37 36.16
C MET A 1 13.02 9.73 36.33
N SER A 2 11.93 10.49 36.19
CA SER A 2 10.57 9.95 36.27
C SER A 2 10.36 9.04 35.05
N GLN A 3 10.11 7.75 35.26
CA GLN A 3 9.61 6.88 34.21
C GLN A 3 8.27 7.46 33.76
N ALA A 4 8.17 7.82 32.48
CA ALA A 4 6.88 8.10 31.86
C ALA A 4 5.99 6.86 32.03
N ALA A 5 4.69 7.05 32.23
CA ALA A 5 3.76 5.94 32.30
C ALA A 5 3.85 5.10 31.01
N PRO A 6 3.71 3.76 31.08
CA PRO A 6 3.74 2.89 29.91
C PRO A 6 2.61 3.23 28.93
N ALA A 7 2.80 2.99 27.63
CA ALA A 7 1.75 3.18 26.64
C ALA A 7 0.53 2.30 26.94
N ILE A 8 -0.66 2.82 26.66
CA ILE A 8 -1.90 2.08 26.85
C ILE A 8 -2.22 1.38 25.53
N THR A 9 -2.36 0.07 25.58
CA THR A 9 -2.79 -0.75 24.45
C THR A 9 -4.26 -1.12 24.58
N ARG A 10 -5.00 -1.03 23.48
CA ARG A 10 -6.43 -1.39 23.41
C ARG A 10 -6.68 -2.40 22.29
N PRO A 11 -7.68 -3.29 22.44
CA PRO A 11 -8.13 -4.12 21.33
C PRO A 11 -8.63 -3.26 20.16
N PRO A 12 -8.46 -3.71 18.90
CA PRO A 12 -8.94 -3.01 17.71
C PRO A 12 -10.43 -2.63 17.77
N SER A 13 -11.28 -3.50 18.31
CA SER A 13 -12.72 -3.25 18.45
C SER A 13 -13.05 -2.09 19.39
N GLU A 14 -12.24 -1.87 20.43
CA GLU A 14 -12.35 -0.72 21.33
C GLU A 14 -11.91 0.57 20.61
N VAL A 15 -10.81 0.53 19.88
CA VAL A 15 -10.33 1.68 19.09
C VAL A 15 -11.39 2.10 18.06
N VAL A 16 -12.00 1.16 17.33
CA VAL A 16 -13.06 1.45 16.37
C VAL A 16 -14.27 2.11 17.02
N ARG A 17 -14.67 1.66 18.23
CA ARG A 17 -15.82 2.25 18.96
C ARG A 17 -15.56 3.69 19.41
N HIS A 18 -14.32 4.05 19.68
CA HIS A 18 -13.95 5.36 20.24
C HIS A 18 -13.34 6.33 19.22
N THR A 19 -13.04 5.87 18.00
CA THR A 19 -12.40 6.69 16.97
C THR A 19 -13.39 6.96 15.83
N PRO A 20 -13.97 8.17 15.74
CA PRO A 20 -14.89 8.52 14.67
C PRO A 20 -14.24 8.39 13.30
N VAL A 21 -14.96 7.77 12.36
CA VAL A 21 -14.52 7.62 10.97
C VAL A 21 -14.93 8.85 10.18
N SER A 22 -13.98 9.42 9.45
CA SER A 22 -14.20 10.43 8.44
C SER A 22 -14.29 9.77 7.06
N GLN A 23 -15.01 10.41 6.13
CA GLN A 23 -15.05 10.00 4.74
C GLN A 23 -14.45 11.11 3.87
N ALA A 24 -13.44 10.76 3.07
CA ALA A 24 -12.85 11.67 2.10
C ALA A 24 -13.77 11.88 0.89
N PRO A 25 -13.57 12.95 0.08
CA PRO A 25 -14.42 13.23 -1.09
C PRO A 25 -14.49 12.09 -2.13
N ASN A 26 -13.44 11.28 -2.24
CA ASN A 26 -13.38 10.09 -3.10
C ASN A 26 -14.11 8.86 -2.51
N GLY A 27 -14.75 9.01 -1.34
CA GLY A 27 -15.53 7.98 -0.68
C GLY A 27 -14.74 7.07 0.27
N ILE A 28 -13.41 7.20 0.36
CA ILE A 28 -12.60 6.38 1.27
C ILE A 28 -12.87 6.78 2.72
N CYS A 29 -13.16 5.76 3.54
CA CYS A 29 -13.30 5.91 4.98
C CYS A 29 -11.94 5.80 5.66
N TYR A 30 -11.63 6.75 6.53
CA TYR A 30 -10.41 6.74 7.32
C TYR A 30 -10.60 7.37 8.69
N ALA A 31 -9.71 7.05 9.63
CA ALA A 31 -9.72 7.56 10.98
C ALA A 31 -8.28 7.73 11.48
N ILE A 32 -8.09 8.64 12.44
CA ILE A 32 -6.80 8.89 13.08
C ILE A 32 -7.01 8.69 14.58
N SER A 33 -6.14 7.91 15.21
CA SER A 33 -6.19 7.65 16.64
C SER A 33 -4.80 7.81 17.24
N GLY A 34 -4.69 8.47 18.40
CA GLY A 34 -3.42 8.65 19.10
C GLY A 34 -2.44 9.63 18.43
N GLU A 35 -1.19 9.59 18.86
CA GLU A 35 -0.11 10.46 18.34
C GLU A 35 0.53 9.89 17.06
N THR A 36 0.26 10.52 15.91
CA THR A 36 0.82 10.15 14.61
C THR A 36 2.08 10.95 14.23
N THR A 37 2.95 10.40 13.38
CA THR A 37 4.06 11.16 12.74
C THR A 37 3.59 12.08 11.64
N VAL A 38 2.51 11.71 10.95
CA VAL A 38 1.95 12.44 9.81
C VAL A 38 0.76 13.28 10.28
N SER A 39 0.73 14.56 9.90
CA SER A 39 -0.36 15.46 10.29
C SER A 39 -1.70 15.06 9.66
N GLU A 40 -2.82 15.45 10.28
CA GLU A 40 -4.16 15.13 9.78
C GLU A 40 -4.39 15.64 8.34
N ASN A 41 -3.90 16.84 8.02
CA ASN A 41 -4.00 17.40 6.65
C ASN A 41 -3.22 16.58 5.63
N GLU A 42 -2.05 16.07 6.01
CA GLU A 42 -1.24 15.21 5.14
C GLU A 42 -1.89 13.85 4.93
N ILE A 43 -2.49 13.27 5.97
CA ILE A 43 -3.29 12.03 5.87
C ILE A 43 -4.50 12.26 4.96
N ALA A 44 -5.24 13.36 5.15
CA ALA A 44 -6.37 13.69 4.29
C ALA A 44 -5.95 13.83 2.81
N ARG A 45 -4.84 14.52 2.53
CA ARG A 45 -4.28 14.64 1.18
C ARG A 45 -3.84 13.30 0.60
N MET A 46 -3.21 12.45 1.41
CA MET A 46 -2.79 11.09 1.03
C MET A 46 -3.99 10.23 0.64
N VAL A 47 -5.06 10.24 1.46
CA VAL A 47 -6.29 9.52 1.15
C VAL A 47 -6.97 10.06 -0.11
N SER A 48 -7.01 11.39 -0.29
CA SER A 48 -7.59 12.02 -1.49
C SER A 48 -6.80 11.75 -2.78
N ALA A 49 -5.54 11.33 -2.69
CA ALA A 49 -4.74 10.95 -3.86
C ALA A 49 -5.25 9.68 -4.55
N VAL A 50 -6.04 8.85 -3.87
CA VAL A 50 -6.63 7.65 -4.48
C VAL A 50 -7.74 8.06 -5.46
N PRO A 51 -7.63 7.75 -6.76
CA PRO A 51 -8.65 8.05 -7.75
C PRO A 51 -10.03 7.52 -7.38
N ASP A 52 -11.08 8.25 -7.73
CA ASP A 52 -12.47 7.85 -7.49
C ASP A 52 -12.78 6.46 -8.08
N ALA A 53 -12.24 6.16 -9.27
CA ALA A 53 -12.40 4.87 -9.94
C ALA A 53 -11.78 3.70 -9.14
N ALA A 54 -10.64 3.93 -8.48
CA ALA A 54 -10.01 2.94 -7.61
C ALA A 54 -10.74 2.84 -6.26
N ALA A 55 -11.13 3.97 -5.68
CA ALA A 55 -11.85 4.05 -4.41
C ALA A 55 -13.22 3.32 -4.46
N ALA A 56 -13.87 3.29 -5.62
CA ALA A 56 -15.11 2.54 -5.82
C ALA A 56 -14.98 1.03 -5.53
N ALA A 57 -13.77 0.46 -5.62
CA ALA A 57 -13.51 -0.94 -5.27
C ALA A 57 -13.35 -1.16 -3.74
N LEU A 58 -13.18 -0.10 -2.96
CA LEU A 58 -12.83 -0.17 -1.53
C LEU A 58 -14.07 -0.08 -0.60
N GLN A 59 -15.26 -0.41 -1.11
CA GLN A 59 -16.48 -0.40 -0.31
C GLN A 59 -16.32 -1.28 0.94
N ARG A 60 -16.80 -0.79 2.09
CA ARG A 60 -16.70 -1.43 3.43
C ARG A 60 -15.30 -1.42 4.06
N LYS A 61 -14.28 -0.83 3.42
CA LYS A 61 -12.96 -0.66 4.02
C LYS A 61 -12.83 0.67 4.78
N ALA A 62 -12.18 0.63 5.94
CA ALA A 62 -11.82 1.81 6.72
C ALA A 62 -10.35 1.73 7.15
N TYR A 63 -9.59 2.79 6.89
CA TYR A 63 -8.16 2.87 7.19
C TYR A 63 -7.93 3.67 8.49
N TYR A 64 -7.35 3.03 9.49
CA TYR A 64 -7.04 3.63 10.79
C TYR A 64 -5.55 3.93 10.85
N PHE A 65 -5.20 5.20 10.82
CA PHE A 65 -3.83 5.67 11.06
C PHE A 65 -3.63 5.76 12.57
N VAL A 66 -2.78 4.88 13.10
CA VAL A 66 -2.54 4.71 14.53
C VAL A 66 -1.04 4.84 14.83
N PRO A 67 -0.62 5.03 16.10
CA PRO A 67 0.78 5.15 16.44
C PRO A 67 1.50 3.83 16.20
N LEU A 68 1.04 2.75 16.86
CA LEU A 68 1.57 1.40 16.70
C LEU A 68 0.43 0.38 16.75
N THR A 69 0.42 -0.49 15.75
CA THR A 69 -0.26 -1.78 15.76
C THR A 69 0.76 -2.82 16.21
N VAL A 70 0.47 -3.57 17.27
CA VAL A 70 1.43 -4.48 17.91
C VAL A 70 0.85 -5.86 18.10
N ASN A 71 1.71 -6.87 18.10
CA ASN A 71 1.36 -8.23 18.49
C ASN A 71 1.71 -8.45 19.96
N GLN A 72 0.72 -8.81 20.78
CA GLN A 72 0.95 -9.21 22.16
C GLN A 72 0.51 -10.67 22.32
N GLY A 73 1.47 -11.58 22.17
CA GLY A 73 1.16 -13.00 21.97
C GLY A 73 0.42 -13.18 20.63
N ASP A 74 -0.76 -13.80 20.68
CA ASP A 74 -1.61 -14.03 19.51
C ASP A 74 -2.62 -12.89 19.26
N GLU A 75 -2.66 -11.88 20.15
CA GLU A 75 -3.62 -10.77 20.05
C GLU A 75 -3.01 -9.58 19.32
N THR A 76 -3.79 -8.98 18.42
CA THR A 76 -3.48 -7.66 17.87
C THR A 76 -3.96 -6.59 18.83
N MET A 77 -3.08 -5.67 19.17
CA MET A 77 -3.36 -4.54 20.05
C MET A 77 -2.93 -3.23 19.39
N ILE A 78 -3.59 -2.13 19.75
CA ILE A 78 -3.29 -0.78 19.24
C ILE A 78 -2.80 0.07 20.40
N ALA A 79 -1.59 0.61 20.29
CA ALA A 79 -1.03 1.53 21.28
C ALA A 79 -1.53 2.96 21.06
N ASP A 80 -1.75 3.72 22.12
CA ASP A 80 -2.19 5.11 22.06
C ASP A 80 -1.08 6.13 21.74
N ARG A 81 0.18 5.71 21.82
CA ARG A 81 1.38 6.46 21.46
C ARG A 81 2.53 5.52 21.13
N TYR A 82 3.64 6.09 20.65
CA TYR A 82 4.88 5.34 20.48
C TYR A 82 5.48 4.95 21.84
N ASP A 83 5.91 3.70 21.96
CA ASP A 83 6.66 3.17 23.10
C ASP A 83 7.73 2.21 22.58
N ILE A 84 8.98 2.45 22.96
CA ILE A 84 10.12 1.61 22.57
C ILE A 84 9.99 0.18 23.10
N ALA A 85 9.30 -0.02 24.22
CA ALA A 85 9.04 -1.38 24.73
C ALA A 85 8.06 -2.16 23.85
N LEU A 86 7.27 -1.46 23.03
CA LEU A 86 6.30 -2.05 22.12
C LEU A 86 6.80 -2.13 20.68
N SER A 87 7.84 -1.37 20.30
CA SER A 87 8.30 -1.27 18.91
C SER A 87 8.78 -2.60 18.34
N ASP A 88 9.42 -3.44 19.16
CA ASP A 88 9.93 -4.75 18.72
C ASP A 88 8.81 -5.71 18.28
N ASN A 89 7.58 -5.48 18.77
CA ASN A 89 6.41 -6.27 18.44
C ASN A 89 5.45 -5.52 17.51
N ALA A 90 5.81 -4.32 17.06
CA ALA A 90 4.99 -3.52 16.16
C ALA A 90 5.06 -4.05 14.72
N VAL A 91 3.96 -3.92 13.99
CA VAL A 91 3.85 -4.26 12.57
C VAL A 91 3.43 -3.04 11.77
N CYS A 92 3.82 -2.97 10.50
CA CYS A 92 3.48 -1.85 9.62
C CYS A 92 1.97 -1.66 9.47
N HIS A 93 1.24 -2.76 9.30
CA HIS A 93 -0.21 -2.74 9.28
C HIS A 93 -0.83 -4.05 9.81
N ARG A 94 -2.14 -4.03 10.08
CA ARG A 94 -2.97 -5.23 10.25
C ARG A 94 -4.34 -5.06 9.61
N ASN A 95 -4.74 -6.06 8.85
CA ASN A 95 -6.08 -6.15 8.25
C ASN A 95 -6.97 -7.03 9.12
N LEU A 96 -8.14 -6.51 9.51
CA LEU A 96 -9.09 -7.19 10.40
C LEU A 96 -10.53 -7.05 9.87
N GLU A 97 -11.32 -8.10 10.01
CA GLU A 97 -12.76 -8.02 9.86
C GLU A 97 -13.38 -7.72 11.23
N LEU A 98 -13.99 -6.54 11.36
CA LEU A 98 -14.62 -6.09 12.60
C LEU A 98 -16.09 -5.82 12.33
N GLY A 99 -16.91 -6.83 12.63
CA GLY A 99 -18.33 -6.83 12.24
C GLY A 99 -18.46 -6.86 10.71
N ASP A 100 -19.16 -5.87 10.17
CA ASP A 100 -19.47 -5.72 8.76
C ASP A 100 -18.38 -4.95 7.99
N SER A 101 -17.37 -4.43 8.69
CA SER A 101 -16.32 -3.57 8.13
C SER A 101 -14.98 -4.28 8.06
N GLN A 102 -14.21 -3.96 7.02
CA GLN A 102 -12.80 -4.36 6.89
C GLN A 102 -11.93 -3.20 7.34
N CYS A 103 -11.29 -3.35 8.50
CA CYS A 103 -10.44 -2.32 9.08
C CYS A 103 -8.97 -2.62 8.78
N VAL A 104 -8.24 -1.60 8.35
CA VAL A 104 -6.79 -1.65 8.13
C VAL A 104 -6.15 -0.70 9.13
N PHE A 105 -5.40 -1.21 10.09
CA PHE A 105 -4.65 -0.39 11.06
C PHE A 105 -3.24 -0.18 10.54
N ILE A 106 -2.81 1.07 10.34
CA ILE A 106 -1.50 1.44 9.79
C ILE A 106 -0.68 2.15 10.88
N SER A 107 0.48 1.58 11.21
CA SER A 107 1.39 2.09 12.23
C SER A 107 2.21 3.25 11.70
N THR A 108 1.83 4.46 12.06
CA THR A 108 2.50 5.69 11.63
C THR A 108 3.82 5.95 12.36
N ARG A 109 4.00 5.45 13.58
CA ARG A 109 5.21 5.67 14.40
C ARG A 109 6.22 4.51 14.35
N LEU A 110 5.91 3.44 13.63
CA LEU A 110 6.89 2.40 13.31
C LEU A 110 7.75 2.80 12.10
N MET A 111 7.19 3.63 11.24
CA MET A 111 7.81 4.14 10.03
C MET A 111 8.43 5.51 10.32
N ASP A 112 9.65 5.71 9.81
CA ASP A 112 10.45 6.89 10.14
C ASP A 112 9.98 8.17 9.42
N ASP A 113 9.21 8.03 8.35
CA ASP A 113 8.79 9.17 7.53
C ASP A 113 7.42 9.00 6.85
N LYS A 114 6.98 10.10 6.22
CA LYS A 114 5.72 10.16 5.46
C LYS A 114 5.72 9.29 4.20
N PHE A 115 6.89 9.00 3.61
CA PHE A 115 7.00 8.18 2.41
C PHE A 115 6.60 6.74 2.77
N SER A 116 7.17 6.18 3.85
CA SER A 116 6.85 4.83 4.30
C SER A 116 5.38 4.67 4.70
N VAL A 117 4.81 5.65 5.42
CA VAL A 117 3.38 5.63 5.79
C VAL A 117 2.49 5.67 4.55
N ALA A 118 2.80 6.55 3.61
CA ALA A 118 2.05 6.64 2.36
C ALA A 118 2.16 5.35 1.54
N PHE A 119 3.37 4.79 1.44
CA PHE A 119 3.58 3.61 0.64
C PHE A 119 2.85 2.40 1.24
N GLU A 120 2.88 2.21 2.55
CA GLU A 120 2.10 1.17 3.23
C GLU A 120 0.59 1.31 2.99
N PHE A 121 0.06 2.53 3.09
CA PHE A 121 -1.33 2.81 2.77
C PHE A 121 -1.65 2.44 1.32
N PHE A 122 -0.82 2.86 0.37
CA PHE A 122 -1.04 2.62 -1.05
C PHE A 122 -0.80 1.16 -1.46
N ILE A 123 0.06 0.41 -0.78
CA ILE A 123 0.19 -1.06 -0.89
C ILE A 123 -1.15 -1.70 -0.54
N ASN A 124 -1.71 -1.38 0.64
CA ASN A 124 -3.01 -1.90 1.05
C ASN A 124 -4.13 -1.53 0.07
N VAL A 125 -4.14 -0.30 -0.43
CA VAL A 125 -5.10 0.12 -1.47
C VAL A 125 -4.93 -0.68 -2.75
N GLY A 126 -3.69 -0.84 -3.25
CA GLY A 126 -3.39 -1.57 -4.48
C GLY A 126 -3.89 -3.01 -4.42
N HIS A 127 -3.55 -3.75 -3.36
CA HIS A 127 -4.04 -5.11 -3.15
C HIS A 127 -5.56 -5.16 -3.05
N ALA A 128 -6.18 -4.27 -2.26
CA ALA A 128 -7.63 -4.23 -2.12
C ALA A 128 -8.37 -3.96 -3.44
N VAL A 129 -7.82 -3.11 -4.31
CA VAL A 129 -8.37 -2.85 -5.64
C VAL A 129 -8.30 -4.12 -6.49
N VAL A 130 -7.16 -4.80 -6.54
CA VAL A 130 -6.99 -6.01 -7.35
C VAL A 130 -7.83 -7.17 -6.81
N ASP A 131 -7.91 -7.36 -5.50
CA ASP A 131 -8.75 -8.38 -4.87
C ASP A 131 -10.24 -8.21 -5.24
N ARG A 132 -10.69 -6.96 -5.35
CA ARG A 132 -12.10 -6.65 -5.64
C ARG A 132 -12.42 -6.64 -7.13
N ALA A 133 -11.56 -6.01 -7.93
CA ALA A 133 -11.82 -5.72 -9.34
C ALA A 133 -11.13 -6.71 -10.30
N GLY A 134 -10.19 -7.51 -9.80
CA GLY A 134 -9.34 -8.36 -10.61
C GLY A 134 -8.25 -7.59 -11.35
N VAL A 135 -7.47 -8.32 -12.15
CA VAL A 135 -6.43 -7.73 -13.00
C VAL A 135 -7.03 -7.27 -14.33
N SER A 136 -6.75 -6.02 -14.72
CA SER A 136 -7.13 -5.50 -16.03
C SER A 136 -6.42 -6.30 -17.13
N GLN A 137 -7.17 -6.82 -18.11
CA GLN A 137 -6.57 -7.58 -19.23
C GLN A 137 -5.52 -6.76 -19.99
N ALA A 138 -5.78 -5.47 -20.22
CA ALA A 138 -4.83 -4.59 -20.91
C ALA A 138 -3.52 -4.39 -20.12
N PHE A 139 -3.60 -4.39 -18.79
CA PHE A 139 -2.41 -4.38 -17.94
C PHE A 139 -1.72 -5.75 -17.94
N ALA A 140 -2.49 -6.83 -17.85
CA ALA A 140 -1.98 -8.19 -17.86
C ALA A 140 -1.19 -8.50 -19.14
N ASP A 141 -1.72 -8.12 -20.30
CA ASP A 141 -1.06 -8.30 -21.60
C ASP A 141 0.27 -7.53 -21.65
N LEU A 142 0.30 -6.29 -21.14
CA LEU A 142 1.51 -5.48 -21.06
C LEU A 142 2.56 -6.11 -20.15
N ALA A 143 2.18 -6.46 -18.92
CA ALA A 143 3.08 -7.04 -17.93
C ALA A 143 3.62 -8.41 -18.40
N TRP A 144 2.75 -9.25 -18.99
CA TRP A 144 3.15 -10.54 -19.53
C TRP A 144 4.11 -10.40 -20.72
N LYS A 145 3.83 -9.49 -21.64
CA LYS A 145 4.74 -9.19 -22.76
C LYS A 145 6.13 -8.75 -22.27
N GLN A 146 6.19 -7.92 -21.22
CA GLN A 146 7.46 -7.53 -20.61
C GLN A 146 8.17 -8.73 -19.95
N ALA A 147 7.39 -9.63 -19.32
CA ALA A 147 7.93 -10.83 -18.69
C ALA A 147 8.57 -11.79 -19.71
N GLU A 148 7.84 -12.13 -20.79
CA GLU A 148 8.31 -12.97 -21.91
C GLU A 148 9.45 -12.32 -22.68
N GLY A 149 9.42 -10.98 -22.80
CA GLY A 149 10.49 -10.19 -23.42
C GLY A 149 11.77 -10.11 -22.59
N GLY A 150 11.84 -10.78 -21.43
CA GLY A 150 13.05 -10.82 -20.60
C GLY A 150 13.41 -9.49 -19.94
N MET A 151 12.43 -8.59 -19.72
CA MET A 151 12.68 -7.30 -19.05
C MET A 151 13.27 -7.53 -17.67
N LYS A 152 14.31 -6.78 -17.30
CA LYS A 152 14.99 -6.98 -16.02
C LYS A 152 14.15 -6.45 -14.87
N GLY A 153 14.07 -7.26 -13.81
CA GLY A 153 13.51 -6.86 -12.52
C GLY A 153 11.99 -6.87 -12.44
N GLU A 154 11.47 -6.66 -11.23
CA GLU A 154 10.05 -6.49 -10.91
C GLU A 154 9.87 -5.43 -9.80
N THR A 155 8.63 -5.15 -9.43
CA THR A 155 8.22 -4.11 -8.47
C THR A 155 8.12 -4.59 -7.02
N SER A 156 8.12 -5.91 -6.81
CA SER A 156 8.11 -6.57 -5.49
C SER A 156 8.83 -7.92 -5.59
N LEU A 157 9.19 -8.47 -4.43
CA LEU A 157 9.76 -9.82 -4.34
C LEU A 157 8.75 -10.87 -4.81
N ASP A 158 7.47 -10.73 -4.43
CA ASP A 158 6.40 -11.65 -4.83
C ASP A 158 6.23 -11.70 -6.35
N ALA A 159 6.18 -10.53 -7.01
CA ALA A 159 6.13 -10.45 -8.46
C ALA A 159 7.38 -11.07 -9.12
N TRP A 160 8.56 -10.84 -8.55
CA TRP A 160 9.82 -11.39 -9.03
C TRP A 160 9.85 -12.92 -8.97
N GLU A 161 9.49 -13.51 -7.84
CA GLU A 161 9.49 -14.96 -7.63
C GLU A 161 8.41 -15.64 -8.47
N ALA A 162 7.19 -15.11 -8.46
CA ALA A 162 6.08 -15.65 -9.24
C ALA A 162 6.39 -15.61 -10.75
N ARG A 163 6.99 -14.52 -11.26
CA ARG A 163 7.40 -14.44 -12.67
C ARG A 163 8.44 -15.50 -13.02
N LYS A 164 9.44 -15.72 -12.16
CA LYS A 164 10.48 -16.73 -12.38
C LYS A 164 9.86 -18.11 -12.52
N LEU A 165 8.91 -18.44 -11.65
CA LEU A 165 8.21 -19.73 -11.69
C LEU A 165 7.26 -19.83 -12.89
N ALA A 166 6.56 -18.76 -13.25
CA ALA A 166 5.65 -18.71 -14.40
C ALA A 166 6.38 -18.92 -15.75
N THR A 167 7.59 -18.38 -15.87
CA THR A 167 8.41 -18.48 -17.09
C THR A 167 9.27 -19.74 -17.14
N SER A 168 9.39 -20.46 -16.03
CA SER A 168 9.98 -21.80 -15.97
C SER A 168 8.93 -22.81 -16.41
N SER A 169 9.16 -23.57 -17.48
CA SER A 169 8.18 -24.52 -18.06
C SER A 169 7.82 -25.69 -17.12
N GLY A 170 7.02 -25.40 -16.09
CA GLY A 170 6.57 -26.34 -15.05
C GLY A 170 5.05 -26.52 -15.02
N PRO A 171 4.56 -27.53 -14.28
CA PRO A 171 3.15 -27.90 -14.22
C PRO A 171 2.25 -26.77 -13.67
N ASP A 172 2.80 -25.89 -12.82
CA ASP A 172 2.07 -24.79 -12.18
C ASP A 172 2.33 -23.41 -12.82
N SER A 173 2.88 -23.38 -14.04
CA SER A 173 3.25 -22.13 -14.74
C SER A 173 2.09 -21.13 -14.86
N GLU A 174 0.87 -21.60 -15.17
CA GLU A 174 -0.32 -20.73 -15.25
C GLU A 174 -0.77 -20.19 -13.89
N LYS A 175 -0.62 -20.97 -12.82
CA LYS A 175 -0.90 -20.50 -11.45
C LYS A 175 0.06 -19.36 -11.09
N HIS A 176 1.35 -19.58 -11.30
CA HIS A 176 2.38 -18.57 -11.03
C HIS A 176 2.25 -17.34 -11.93
N LYS A 177 1.77 -17.51 -13.16
CA LYS A 177 1.45 -16.38 -14.03
C LYS A 177 0.34 -15.52 -13.43
N ASN A 178 -0.72 -16.12 -12.89
CA ASN A 178 -1.79 -15.38 -12.23
C ASN A 178 -1.29 -14.67 -10.95
N GLU A 179 -0.46 -15.32 -10.16
CA GLU A 179 0.19 -14.73 -8.98
C GLU A 179 1.06 -13.53 -9.36
N PHE A 180 1.90 -13.68 -10.40
CA PHE A 180 2.72 -12.60 -10.95
C PHE A 180 1.87 -11.42 -11.40
N LEU A 181 0.82 -11.67 -12.20
CA LEU A 181 -0.02 -10.61 -12.74
C LEU A 181 -0.80 -9.87 -11.65
N THR A 182 -1.20 -10.58 -10.60
CA THR A 182 -1.86 -10.02 -9.42
C THR A 182 -0.91 -9.10 -8.66
N ALA A 183 0.28 -9.59 -8.30
CA ALA A 183 1.29 -8.83 -7.59
C ALA A 183 1.75 -7.60 -8.40
N ALA A 184 2.12 -7.81 -9.66
CA ALA A 184 2.59 -6.74 -10.54
C ALA A 184 1.55 -5.62 -10.74
N PHE A 185 0.26 -5.95 -10.77
CA PHE A 185 -0.79 -4.94 -10.91
C PHE A 185 -1.04 -4.19 -9.61
N ALA A 186 -1.09 -4.90 -8.48
CA ALA A 186 -1.21 -4.27 -7.16
C ALA A 186 -0.05 -3.29 -6.93
N ASP A 187 1.19 -3.72 -7.15
CA ASP A 187 2.38 -2.88 -7.00
C ASP A 187 2.35 -1.65 -7.90
N ALA A 188 1.96 -1.82 -9.17
CA ALA A 188 1.90 -0.70 -10.12
C ALA A 188 0.84 0.32 -9.71
N ILE A 189 -0.30 -0.12 -9.15
CA ILE A 189 -1.28 0.77 -8.53
C ILE A 189 -0.64 1.50 -7.36
N SER A 190 0.01 0.80 -6.44
CA SER A 190 0.60 1.39 -5.23
C SER A 190 1.66 2.45 -5.56
N ILE A 191 2.56 2.16 -6.49
CA ILE A 191 3.61 3.12 -6.94
C ILE A 191 2.97 4.32 -7.66
N TYR A 192 1.94 4.08 -8.48
CA TYR A 192 1.21 5.17 -9.13
C TYR A 192 0.55 6.10 -8.09
N LEU A 193 -0.15 5.54 -7.11
CA LEU A 193 -0.79 6.32 -6.05
C LEU A 193 0.23 7.08 -5.19
N LEU A 194 1.36 6.44 -4.88
CA LEU A 194 2.48 7.10 -4.20
C LEU A 194 2.96 8.32 -4.99
N SER A 195 3.10 8.17 -6.32
CA SER A 195 3.54 9.26 -7.21
C SER A 195 2.54 10.41 -7.36
N LEU A 196 1.24 10.19 -7.08
CA LEU A 196 0.26 11.28 -7.00
C LEU A 196 0.42 12.08 -5.72
N TYR A 197 0.80 11.41 -4.62
CA TYR A 197 0.94 12.04 -3.32
C TYR A 197 2.28 12.76 -3.16
N ILE A 198 3.38 12.16 -3.60
CA ILE A 198 4.75 12.68 -3.46
C ILE A 198 5.60 12.41 -4.70
N ASP A 199 6.63 13.23 -4.91
CA ASP A 199 7.65 12.95 -5.92
C ASP A 199 8.44 11.70 -5.52
N VAL A 200 8.47 10.71 -6.40
CA VAL A 200 9.19 9.44 -6.19
C VAL A 200 10.46 9.43 -7.04
N ASP A 201 11.64 9.34 -6.42
CA ASP A 201 12.86 8.97 -7.15
C ASP A 201 12.83 7.45 -7.37
N TYR A 202 13.07 7.03 -8.61
CA TYR A 202 13.10 5.62 -9.01
C TYR A 202 14.04 4.78 -8.11
N TYR A 203 15.13 5.38 -7.64
CA TYR A 203 16.08 4.66 -6.80
C TYR A 203 15.58 4.37 -5.38
N ASP A 204 14.58 5.12 -4.91
CA ASP A 204 13.97 4.93 -3.58
C ASP A 204 13.11 3.66 -3.52
N LEU A 205 12.68 3.14 -4.69
CA LEU A 205 11.91 1.88 -4.80
C LEU A 205 12.79 0.62 -4.81
N ARG A 206 14.11 0.78 -4.71
CA ARG A 206 15.04 -0.34 -4.88
C ARG A 206 15.19 -1.14 -3.60
N GLU A 207 14.86 -2.42 -3.69
CA GLU A 207 15.14 -3.40 -2.64
C GLU A 207 16.46 -4.16 -2.86
N ARG A 208 16.93 -4.85 -1.81
CA ARG A 208 18.20 -5.61 -1.83
C ARG A 208 18.06 -6.98 -2.49
N ASP A 209 16.92 -7.65 -2.29
CA ASP A 209 16.78 -9.09 -2.56
C ASP A 209 16.46 -9.41 -4.02
N TYR A 210 15.93 -8.44 -4.77
CA TYR A 210 15.58 -8.61 -6.18
C TYR A 210 15.91 -7.34 -6.99
N PRO A 211 16.14 -7.46 -8.31
CA PRO A 211 16.36 -6.28 -9.15
C PRO A 211 15.04 -5.53 -9.37
N LEU A 212 15.06 -4.20 -9.19
CA LEU A 212 13.93 -3.33 -9.54
C LEU A 212 13.65 -3.34 -11.04
N LEU A 213 12.37 -3.34 -11.41
CA LEU A 213 11.89 -3.29 -12.80
C LEU A 213 12.50 -2.11 -13.56
N ALA A 214 13.06 -2.38 -14.74
CA ALA A 214 13.69 -1.36 -15.58
C ALA A 214 12.82 -0.09 -15.74
N PRO A 215 13.39 1.13 -15.67
CA PRO A 215 12.62 2.37 -15.60
C PRO A 215 11.60 2.56 -16.73
N THR A 216 11.96 2.19 -17.96
CA THR A 216 11.06 2.30 -19.12
C THR A 216 9.86 1.37 -19.00
N ALA A 217 10.07 0.12 -18.58
CA ALA A 217 9.02 -0.87 -18.38
C ALA A 217 8.10 -0.48 -17.21
N MET A 218 8.67 0.05 -16.13
CA MET A 218 7.90 0.61 -15.01
C MET A 218 7.05 1.79 -15.47
N ALA A 219 7.62 2.76 -16.18
CA ALA A 219 6.87 3.90 -16.69
C ALA A 219 5.70 3.51 -17.59
N GLU A 220 5.85 2.47 -18.42
CA GLU A 220 4.75 1.92 -19.22
C GLU A 220 3.63 1.35 -18.34
N ARG A 221 3.97 0.56 -17.32
CA ARG A 221 2.99 0.02 -16.36
C ARG A 221 2.25 1.13 -15.61
N LEU A 222 2.97 2.14 -15.11
CA LEU A 222 2.37 3.26 -14.38
C LEU A 222 1.46 4.11 -15.27
N ARG A 223 1.84 4.39 -16.53
CA ARG A 223 0.96 5.06 -17.49
C ARG A 223 -0.30 4.24 -17.77
N LYS A 224 -0.16 2.91 -17.88
CA LYS A 224 -1.31 2.02 -18.05
C LYS A 224 -2.26 2.10 -16.84
N VAL A 225 -1.72 2.14 -15.63
CA VAL A 225 -2.52 2.35 -14.41
C VAL A 225 -3.20 3.72 -14.44
N ALA A 226 -2.49 4.79 -14.81
CA ALA A 226 -3.07 6.14 -14.90
C ALA A 226 -4.20 6.26 -15.93
N GLU A 227 -4.15 5.49 -17.03
CA GLU A 227 -5.25 5.39 -17.99
C GLU A 227 -6.48 4.69 -17.39
N LEU A 228 -6.27 3.67 -16.56
CA LEU A 228 -7.34 2.89 -15.92
C LEU A 228 -7.96 3.63 -14.73
N PHE A 229 -7.15 4.39 -14.00
CA PHE A 229 -7.53 5.12 -12.80
C PHE A 229 -7.05 6.58 -12.91
N PRO A 230 -7.73 7.44 -13.67
CA PRO A 230 -7.34 8.82 -13.85
C PRO A 230 -7.25 9.58 -12.52
N ALA A 231 -6.22 10.41 -12.36
CA ALA A 231 -5.99 11.17 -11.14
C ALA A 231 -7.18 12.10 -10.80
N ASN A 232 -7.45 12.24 -9.50
CA ASN A 232 -8.46 13.18 -9.01
C ASN A 232 -8.03 14.65 -9.26
N PRO A 233 -8.99 15.60 -9.31
CA PRO A 233 -8.67 17.02 -9.42
C PRO A 233 -7.66 17.48 -8.36
N GLY A 234 -6.63 18.20 -8.78
CA GLY A 234 -5.54 18.66 -7.90
C GLY A 234 -4.39 17.67 -7.72
N PHE A 235 -4.45 16.51 -8.36
CA PHE A 235 -3.36 15.54 -8.45
C PHE A 235 -2.97 15.33 -9.91
N GLU A 236 -1.67 15.21 -10.18
CA GLU A 236 -1.15 15.02 -11.53
C GLU A 236 -0.11 13.90 -11.52
N PHE A 237 -0.11 13.12 -12.60
CA PHE A 237 0.89 12.08 -12.82
C PHE A 237 1.78 12.43 -14.00
N ALA A 238 3.08 12.42 -13.77
CA ALA A 238 4.08 12.61 -14.81
C ALA A 238 5.31 11.73 -14.55
N VAL A 239 5.96 11.29 -15.62
CA VAL A 239 7.22 10.55 -15.56
C VAL A 239 8.30 11.40 -16.23
N TYR A 240 9.30 11.78 -15.44
CA TYR A 240 10.46 12.53 -15.91
C TYR A 240 11.69 11.64 -15.99
N TYR A 241 12.45 11.79 -17.08
CA TYR A 241 13.75 11.14 -17.23
C TYR A 241 14.82 12.19 -17.00
N LYS A 242 15.73 11.96 -16.05
CA LYS A 242 16.94 12.78 -15.93
C LYS A 242 17.72 12.62 -17.24
N ARG A 243 17.85 13.72 -18.01
CA ARG A 243 18.77 13.76 -19.14
C ARG A 243 20.18 13.64 -18.57
N GLY A 244 20.93 12.64 -19.03
CA GLY A 244 22.35 12.49 -18.71
C GLY A 244 23.20 13.59 -19.33
#